data_AF-A0A956LQK9-F1
#
_entry.id   AF-A0A956LQK9-F1
#
_cell.length_a   1.000
_cell.length_b   1.000
_cell.length_c   1.000
_cell.angle_alpha   90.00
_cell.angle_beta   90.00
_cell.angle_gamma   90.00
#
_symmetry.space_group_name_H-M   'P 1'
#
loop_
_entity.id
_entity.type
_entity.pdbx_description
1 polymer ?
#
loop_
_entity_poly.entity_id
_entity_poly.type
_entity_poly.pdbx_seq_one_letter_code
_entity_poly.pdbx_strand_id
1 'polypeptide(L)'
;GGGSTGGGSILLNTGLLFGEDEMPLRHFSRAGAPAPYDDPDHTTLQFKGVTLRDGTELKPNSVNLTVKAGALEVDGAVVDPEDLVASKWFFSIASDTIAAREFEMILSGVAYTTVASGLTVPLYNFSVDASVAHYGSDTADFPICDSLDLTTVSSTVVQAPDVLSDGTPNVFNLHYSAVLYGGVNVSQTGVVSENLDSIYLGCASGSVGKAALWGYPAHIPAYNGLSSLDQLQGASRAIMADYCADGTAHTQNGTVLQIRDRFRGAFADPTEATEAVWGDDGSSCVVIDERVSVPGMSPPYDCGGALTVSCKQRGSDWIVGSPDFMWTKVSPTTTTYEEQNACDASSLTPGCSDPGIEAIVCAEDSYCCTNRWDEVCVGEVAEFGAEGDACCSANGTPDCGDVGVTSCVGDVDPYCTGTNWDSYCALEVEHLGCGLCR
;
A
#
# COMPACT_ATOMS: atom_id res chain seq x y z
N GLY A 1 17.02 -19.38 28.31
CA GLY A 1 15.85 -19.51 27.44
C GLY A 1 15.34 -18.11 27.25
N GLY A 2 15.35 -17.52 26.07
CA GLY A 2 14.85 -18.07 24.80
C GLY A 2 13.80 -17.05 24.35
N GLY A 3 14.26 -15.82 24.07
CA GLY A 3 13.41 -14.76 23.56
C GLY A 3 13.20 -15.00 22.08
N SER A 4 11.99 -15.38 21.70
CA SER A 4 11.56 -15.46 20.31
C SER A 4 11.67 -14.06 19.71
N THR A 5 12.57 -13.93 18.74
CA THR A 5 12.51 -12.89 17.71
C THR A 5 11.23 -13.15 16.92
N GLY A 6 10.15 -12.47 17.30
CA GLY A 6 8.86 -12.55 16.62
C GLY A 6 9.05 -12.23 15.15
N GLY A 7 8.72 -13.20 14.28
CA GLY A 7 8.64 -13.01 12.84
C GLY A 7 7.62 -11.92 12.57
N GLY A 8 8.06 -10.83 11.95
CA GLY A 8 7.19 -9.67 11.79
C GLY A 8 6.12 -9.93 10.75
N SER A 9 4.88 -9.96 11.20
CA SER A 9 3.73 -9.57 10.39
C SER A 9 3.82 -8.05 10.19
N ILE A 10 3.81 -7.57 8.95
CA ILE A 10 3.70 -6.14 8.68
C ILE A 10 2.31 -5.88 8.15
N LEU A 11 1.45 -5.32 9.00
CA LEU A 11 0.33 -4.52 8.55
C LEU A 11 0.91 -3.27 7.88
N LEU A 12 0.77 -3.14 6.57
CA LEU A 12 0.96 -1.87 5.87
C LEU A 12 -0.09 -1.85 4.77
N ASN A 13 -1.09 -0.98 4.92
CA ASN A 13 -2.25 -0.92 4.05
C ASN A 13 -1.88 -0.60 2.59
N THR A 14 -2.31 -1.47 1.68
CA THR A 14 -2.57 -1.36 0.22
C THR A 14 -1.71 -2.18 -0.75
N GLY A 15 -2.40 -2.63 -1.79
CA GLY A 15 -1.91 -3.54 -2.81
C GLY A 15 -1.48 -2.97 -4.13
N LEU A 16 -1.52 -1.66 -4.27
CA LEU A 16 -1.38 -1.02 -5.56
C LEU A 16 0.05 -0.47 -5.72
N LEU A 17 0.56 -0.52 -6.95
CA LEU A 17 1.81 0.16 -7.35
C LEU A 17 1.80 1.63 -6.92
N PHE A 18 0.62 2.23 -7.06
CA PHE A 18 0.24 3.61 -6.79
C PHE A 18 -1.22 3.53 -6.29
N GLY A 19 -1.63 4.24 -5.22
CA GLY A 19 -3.04 4.25 -4.78
C GLY A 19 -3.98 4.51 -5.97
N GLU A 20 -5.10 3.79 -6.02
CA GLU A 20 -6.07 3.95 -7.11
C GLU A 20 -6.79 5.29 -6.92
N ASP A 21 -6.92 5.99 -8.04
CA ASP A 21 -7.20 7.42 -8.20
C ASP A 21 -5.98 8.33 -7.88
N GLU A 22 -5.13 8.47 -8.92
CA GLU A 22 -4.46 9.67 -9.51
C GLU A 22 -3.47 10.60 -8.73
N MET A 23 -2.44 10.10 -8.03
CA MET A 23 -1.42 11.02 -7.47
C MET A 23 -0.77 11.92 -8.55
N PRO A 24 -0.61 13.26 -8.39
CA PRO A 24 -0.05 14.15 -9.42
C PRO A 24 1.49 14.22 -9.46
N LEU A 25 2.20 13.50 -8.58
CA LEU A 25 3.66 13.57 -8.49
C LEU A 25 4.32 12.25 -8.02
N ARG A 26 4.82 11.45 -8.96
CA ARG A 26 5.68 10.26 -8.73
C ARG A 26 7.16 10.57 -8.79
N HIS A 27 7.56 11.38 -9.76
CA HIS A 27 8.95 11.76 -9.95
C HIS A 27 9.05 13.09 -10.68
N PHE A 28 10.21 13.73 -10.59
CA PHE A 28 10.49 14.95 -11.34
C PHE A 28 11.99 15.05 -11.66
N SER A 29 12.33 15.86 -12.68
CA SER A 29 13.72 16.17 -12.97
C SER A 29 14.26 17.19 -11.96
N ARG A 30 15.35 16.84 -11.27
CA ARG A 30 16.03 17.77 -10.33
C ARG A 30 16.57 19.04 -11.01
N ALA A 31 16.86 18.96 -12.32
CA ALA A 31 17.33 20.08 -13.13
C ALA A 31 16.17 20.97 -13.64
N GLY A 32 14.92 20.61 -13.29
CA GLY A 32 13.74 21.34 -13.75
C GLY A 32 13.47 21.18 -15.24
N ALA A 33 14.01 20.13 -15.88
CA ALA A 33 13.56 19.74 -17.21
C ALA A 33 12.12 19.20 -17.12
N PRO A 34 11.26 19.46 -18.11
CA PRO A 34 9.97 18.77 -18.21
C PRO A 34 10.20 17.27 -18.27
N ALA A 35 9.48 16.52 -17.43
CA ALA A 35 9.44 15.07 -17.42
C ALA A 35 8.05 14.59 -17.82
N PRO A 36 7.92 13.54 -18.65
CA PRO A 36 6.63 12.93 -18.96
C PRO A 36 5.99 12.40 -17.68
N TYR A 37 4.68 12.56 -17.57
CA TYR A 37 3.92 12.15 -16.40
C TYR A 37 2.72 11.30 -16.80
N ASP A 38 2.64 10.10 -16.24
CA ASP A 38 1.60 9.11 -16.51
C ASP A 38 1.47 8.74 -17.99
N ASP A 39 0.67 9.47 -18.76
CA ASP A 39 0.67 9.37 -20.22
C ASP A 39 1.82 10.21 -20.80
N PRO A 40 2.92 9.57 -21.25
CA PRO A 40 4.09 10.28 -21.75
C PRO A 40 3.81 11.08 -23.03
N ASP A 41 2.71 10.78 -23.73
CA ASP A 41 2.30 11.49 -24.94
C ASP A 41 1.49 12.74 -24.63
N HIS A 42 0.98 12.89 -23.40
CA HIS A 42 0.01 13.94 -23.10
C HIS A 42 0.37 14.83 -21.93
N THR A 43 0.99 14.34 -20.85
CA THR A 43 1.23 15.20 -19.66
C THR A 43 2.71 15.36 -19.34
N THR A 44 3.10 16.59 -19.03
CA THR A 44 4.45 16.94 -18.59
C THR A 44 4.42 17.64 -17.25
N LEU A 45 5.36 17.28 -16.39
CA LEU A 45 5.58 17.89 -15.09
C LEU A 45 6.97 18.55 -15.07
N GLN A 46 7.04 19.76 -14.56
CA GLN A 46 8.27 20.52 -14.42
C GLN A 46 8.46 21.03 -12.99
N PHE A 47 9.57 20.65 -12.36
CA PHE A 47 10.00 21.21 -11.09
C PHE A 47 10.53 22.64 -11.28
N LYS A 48 10.04 23.57 -10.46
CA LYS A 48 10.36 25.01 -10.53
C LYS A 48 11.27 25.48 -9.40
N GLY A 49 11.35 24.73 -8.31
CA GLY A 49 12.24 25.02 -7.20
C GLY A 49 11.63 24.70 -5.84
N VAL A 50 12.43 24.93 -4.80
CA VAL A 50 12.04 24.83 -3.40
C VAL A 50 12.33 26.14 -2.70
N THR A 51 11.42 26.61 -1.87
CA THR A 51 11.70 27.65 -0.88
C THR A 51 11.76 27.01 0.49
N LEU A 52 12.92 27.06 1.13
CA LEU A 52 13.13 26.57 2.49
C LEU A 52 12.42 27.46 3.51
N ARG A 53 12.27 26.95 4.74
CA ARG A 53 11.61 27.65 5.85
C ARG A 53 12.22 29.01 6.18
N ASP A 54 13.52 29.16 6.02
CA ASP A 54 14.26 30.41 6.24
C ASP A 54 14.09 31.44 5.08
N GLY A 55 13.33 31.08 4.04
CA GLY A 55 13.11 31.88 2.84
C GLY A 55 14.16 31.66 1.74
N THR A 56 15.14 30.77 1.93
CA THR A 56 16.13 30.45 0.90
C THR A 56 15.46 29.79 -0.31
N GLU A 57 15.60 30.41 -1.49
CA GLU A 57 15.10 29.87 -2.75
C GLU A 57 16.17 28.98 -3.43
N LEU A 58 15.84 27.71 -3.60
CA LEU A 58 16.60 26.71 -4.34
C LEU A 58 15.99 26.52 -5.72
N LYS A 59 16.58 27.16 -6.73
CA LYS A 59 16.10 27.08 -8.12
C LYS A 59 16.77 25.92 -8.88
N PRO A 60 16.04 25.25 -9.78
CA PRO A 60 16.64 24.27 -10.69
C PRO A 60 17.78 24.90 -11.48
N ASN A 61 18.86 24.15 -11.70
CA ASN A 61 20.11 24.59 -12.35
C ASN A 61 20.94 25.64 -11.60
N SER A 62 20.45 26.20 -10.50
CA SER A 62 21.23 27.11 -9.64
C SER A 62 21.97 26.39 -8.53
N VAL A 63 21.45 25.23 -8.13
CA VAL A 63 22.02 24.35 -7.10
C VAL A 63 21.95 22.90 -7.58
N ASN A 64 22.87 22.05 -7.12
CA ASN A 64 22.80 20.62 -7.33
C ASN A 64 21.91 19.98 -6.25
N LEU A 65 20.68 19.65 -6.62
CA LEU A 65 19.73 18.96 -5.74
C LEU A 65 19.83 17.45 -5.94
N THR A 66 20.23 16.71 -4.91
CA THR A 66 20.23 15.25 -4.91
C THR A 66 19.43 14.72 -3.74
N VAL A 67 19.11 13.44 -3.75
CA VAL A 67 18.60 12.75 -2.56
C VAL A 67 19.53 11.59 -2.25
N LYS A 68 19.98 11.49 -1.00
CA LYS A 68 20.88 10.46 -0.54
C LYS A 68 20.37 9.87 0.75
N ALA A 69 20.18 8.55 0.76
CA ALA A 69 19.63 7.83 1.90
C ALA A 69 18.30 8.42 2.41
N GLY A 70 17.44 8.86 1.48
CA GLY A 70 16.17 9.51 1.81
C GLY A 70 16.26 11.01 2.10
N ALA A 71 17.42 11.55 2.44
CA ALA A 71 17.58 12.97 2.77
C ALA A 71 17.90 13.83 1.54
N LEU A 72 17.35 15.04 1.48
CA LEU A 72 17.70 16.03 0.47
C LEU A 72 19.15 16.48 0.66
N GLU A 73 19.90 16.59 -0.43
CA GLU A 73 21.23 17.17 -0.49
C GLU A 73 21.21 18.41 -1.41
N VAL A 74 21.81 19.50 -0.93
CA VAL A 74 21.99 20.75 -1.68
C VAL A 74 23.48 21.01 -1.81
N ASP A 75 23.99 21.04 -3.04
CA ASP A 75 25.43 21.22 -3.33
C ASP A 75 26.34 20.23 -2.57
N GLY A 76 25.84 19.01 -2.36
CA GLY A 76 26.53 17.93 -1.65
C GLY A 76 26.48 18.01 -0.13
N ALA A 77 25.79 19.00 0.43
CA ALA A 77 25.49 19.07 1.86
C ALA A 77 24.10 18.47 2.14
N VAL A 78 24.03 17.49 3.03
CA VAL A 78 22.77 16.91 3.50
C VAL A 78 22.01 17.98 4.29
N VAL A 79 20.75 18.21 3.91
CA VAL A 79 19.81 19.06 4.65
C VAL A 79 19.15 18.19 5.71
N ASP A 80 19.12 18.67 6.95
CA ASP A 80 18.39 17.99 8.02
C ASP A 80 16.90 17.90 7.62
N PRO A 81 16.27 16.72 7.67
CA PRO A 81 14.85 16.60 7.35
C PRO A 81 13.94 17.50 8.19
N GLU A 82 14.32 17.87 9.42
CA GLU A 82 13.57 18.86 10.23
C GLU A 82 13.61 20.27 9.61
N ASP A 83 14.72 20.66 8.99
CA ASP A 83 14.87 21.97 8.35
C ASP A 83 14.04 22.12 7.07
N LEU A 84 13.55 21.00 6.54
CA LEU A 84 12.65 20.98 5.39
C LEU A 84 11.19 21.19 5.78
N VAL A 85 10.81 21.11 7.06
CA VAL A 85 9.43 21.36 7.48
C VAL A 85 9.07 22.83 7.23
N ALA A 86 7.86 23.04 6.70
CA ALA A 86 7.36 24.28 6.12
C ALA A 86 8.03 24.73 4.81
N SER A 87 8.90 23.91 4.20
CA SER A 87 9.39 24.18 2.84
C SER A 87 8.27 24.07 1.81
N LYS A 88 8.33 24.93 0.79
CA LYS A 88 7.38 25.01 -0.32
C LYS A 88 8.04 24.52 -1.59
N TRP A 89 7.44 23.54 -2.25
CA TRP A 89 7.94 22.91 -3.46
C TRP A 89 7.04 23.29 -4.62
N PHE A 90 7.62 23.89 -5.65
CA PHE A 90 6.89 24.48 -6.76
C PHE A 90 7.00 23.62 -8.00
N PHE A 91 5.87 23.36 -8.63
CA PHE A 91 5.77 22.57 -9.84
C PHE A 91 4.89 23.26 -10.87
N SER A 92 5.10 22.91 -12.13
CA SER A 92 4.15 23.20 -13.20
C SER A 92 3.79 21.91 -13.90
N ILE A 93 2.51 21.77 -14.23
CA ILE A 93 1.97 20.65 -14.98
C ILE A 93 1.26 21.19 -16.22
N ALA A 94 1.46 20.53 -17.36
CA ALA A 94 0.85 20.90 -18.63
C ALA A 94 0.52 19.65 -19.44
N SER A 95 -0.48 19.76 -20.32
CA SER A 95 -0.72 18.75 -21.35
C SER A 95 -0.88 19.39 -22.73
N ASP A 96 -0.97 18.56 -23.77
CA ASP A 96 -1.30 19.02 -25.12
C ASP A 96 -2.67 19.71 -25.20
N THR A 97 -3.57 19.41 -24.27
CA THR A 97 -4.95 19.93 -24.22
C THR A 97 -5.19 20.92 -23.08
N ILE A 98 -4.32 20.97 -22.07
CA ILE A 98 -4.45 21.80 -20.86
C ILE A 98 -3.23 22.71 -20.74
N ALA A 99 -3.48 24.03 -20.71
CA ALA A 99 -2.43 25.01 -20.51
C ALA A 99 -1.68 24.78 -19.19
N ALA A 100 -0.39 25.11 -19.19
CA ALA A 100 0.47 24.96 -18.02
C ALA A 100 -0.14 25.67 -16.79
N ARG A 101 -0.33 24.92 -15.70
CA ARG A 101 -0.73 25.42 -14.38
C ARG A 101 0.41 25.19 -13.38
N GLU A 102 0.48 26.03 -12.37
CA GLU A 102 1.43 25.89 -11.28
C GLU A 102 0.72 25.37 -10.04
N PHE A 103 1.43 24.57 -9.25
CA PHE A 103 0.97 24.15 -7.93
C PHE A 103 2.12 24.11 -6.92
N GLU A 104 1.75 24.21 -5.65
CA GLU A 104 2.65 24.20 -4.51
C GLU A 104 2.38 22.97 -3.65
N MET A 105 3.45 22.33 -3.18
CA MET A 105 3.40 21.31 -2.14
C MET A 105 4.13 21.82 -0.90
N ILE A 106 3.55 21.66 0.28
CA ILE A 106 4.13 22.13 1.54
C ILE A 106 4.50 20.91 2.37
N LEU A 107 5.78 20.80 2.73
CA LEU A 107 6.23 19.75 3.66
C LEU A 107 5.76 20.14 5.07
N SER A 108 4.74 19.46 5.56
CA SER A 108 4.03 19.79 6.80
C SER A 108 4.59 19.07 8.02
N GLY A 109 5.27 17.94 7.81
CA GLY A 109 5.93 17.23 8.88
C GLY A 109 6.95 16.21 8.43
N VAL A 110 7.72 15.73 9.39
CA VAL A 110 8.74 14.70 9.19
C VAL A 110 8.63 13.64 10.28
N ALA A 111 8.92 12.41 9.91
CA ALA A 111 9.12 11.32 10.84
C ALA A 111 10.31 10.47 10.41
N TYR A 112 10.75 9.61 11.33
CA TYR A 112 11.84 8.70 11.11
C TYR A 112 11.41 7.31 11.47
N THR A 113 11.91 6.33 10.73
CA THR A 113 11.74 4.95 11.12
C THR A 113 13.03 4.17 10.94
N THR A 114 13.31 3.28 11.89
CA THR A 114 14.41 2.32 11.75
C THR A 114 13.83 1.02 11.24
N VAL A 115 14.16 0.68 9.99
CA VAL A 115 13.59 -0.48 9.31
C VAL A 115 14.40 -1.74 9.62
N ALA A 116 13.92 -2.91 9.21
CA ALA A 116 14.51 -4.20 9.57
C ALA A 116 15.99 -4.36 9.11
N SER A 117 16.41 -3.61 8.10
CA SER A 117 17.81 -3.55 7.64
C SER A 117 18.74 -2.76 8.56
N GLY A 118 18.21 -2.12 9.60
CA GLY A 118 18.95 -1.24 10.52
C GLY A 118 19.18 0.18 9.99
N LEU A 119 18.67 0.49 8.79
CA LEU A 119 18.72 1.84 8.24
C LEU A 119 17.64 2.73 8.84
N THR A 120 17.97 4.01 9.02
CA THR A 120 16.98 5.04 9.32
C THR A 120 16.45 5.59 8.00
N VAL A 121 15.13 5.53 7.82
CA VAL A 121 14.43 6.08 6.65
C VAL A 121 13.65 7.32 7.10
N PRO A 122 13.95 8.51 6.54
CA PRO A 122 13.11 9.69 6.74
C PRO A 122 11.81 9.55 5.93
N LEU A 123 10.71 9.97 6.56
CA LEU A 123 9.38 10.05 5.99
C LEU A 123 8.95 11.51 5.99
N TYR A 124 8.52 11.99 4.83
CA TYR A 124 8.10 13.36 4.65
C TYR A 124 6.60 13.39 4.46
N ASN A 125 5.90 14.11 5.35
CA ASN A 125 4.49 14.39 5.19
C ASN A 125 4.36 15.70 4.41
N PHE A 126 3.71 15.68 3.25
CA PHE A 126 3.40 16.93 2.57
C PHE A 126 1.89 17.11 2.35
N SER A 127 1.52 18.37 2.18
CA SER A 127 0.18 18.80 1.83
C SER A 127 0.19 19.52 0.48
N VAL A 128 -0.94 19.48 -0.19
CA VAL A 128 -1.23 20.20 -1.44
C VAL A 128 -2.51 20.98 -1.24
N ASP A 129 -2.64 22.11 -1.93
CA ASP A 129 -3.87 22.90 -1.90
C ASP A 129 -4.97 22.18 -2.69
N ALA A 130 -5.86 21.50 -1.95
CA ALA A 130 -7.00 20.78 -2.50
C ALA A 130 -8.01 21.68 -3.25
N SER A 131 -7.86 23.01 -3.25
CA SER A 131 -8.70 23.88 -4.08
C SER A 131 -8.24 23.97 -5.54
N VAL A 132 -7.06 23.43 -5.87
CA VAL A 132 -6.48 23.47 -7.22
C VAL A 132 -6.66 22.12 -7.91
N ALA A 133 -7.57 22.04 -8.89
CA ALA A 133 -7.68 20.85 -9.74
C ALA A 133 -6.33 20.57 -10.45
N HIS A 134 -5.78 19.37 -10.27
CA HIS A 134 -4.47 18.96 -10.82
C HIS A 134 -4.57 18.02 -12.03
N TYR A 135 -5.76 17.47 -12.33
CA TYR A 135 -6.18 16.81 -13.57
C TYR A 135 -7.63 17.21 -13.92
N GLY A 136 -8.07 17.03 -15.17
CA GLY A 136 -9.49 17.16 -15.55
C GLY A 136 -10.12 15.77 -15.46
N SER A 137 -11.23 15.55 -14.77
CA SER A 137 -12.52 16.23 -14.93
C SER A 137 -13.38 16.21 -13.66
N ASP A 138 -14.04 17.33 -13.33
CA ASP A 138 -15.37 17.46 -12.69
C ASP A 138 -15.85 16.46 -11.59
N THR A 139 -14.98 15.77 -10.86
CA THR A 139 -15.33 15.03 -9.63
C THR A 139 -14.39 15.40 -8.49
N ALA A 140 -14.91 15.31 -7.27
CA ALA A 140 -14.34 15.86 -6.05
C ALA A 140 -13.20 15.03 -5.45
N ASP A 141 -12.47 14.26 -6.26
CA ASP A 141 -11.49 13.30 -5.78
C ASP A 141 -10.09 13.80 -6.17
N PHE A 142 -9.48 14.53 -5.25
CA PHE A 142 -8.11 15.01 -5.41
C PHE A 142 -7.16 13.89 -5.08
N PRO A 143 -6.37 13.44 -6.03
CA PRO A 143 -5.80 12.15 -5.86
C PRO A 143 -4.34 12.34 -5.43
N ILE A 144 -4.00 11.79 -4.28
CA ILE A 144 -2.76 12.02 -3.54
C ILE A 144 -2.25 10.63 -3.16
N CYS A 145 -1.04 10.44 -2.64
CA CYS A 145 -0.82 9.21 -1.86
C CYS A 145 -1.98 9.08 -0.87
N ASP A 146 -2.61 7.90 -0.80
CA ASP A 146 -3.66 7.70 0.20
C ASP A 146 -3.16 8.11 1.57
N SER A 147 -4.00 8.83 2.32
CA SER A 147 -3.68 9.16 3.69
C SER A 147 -3.48 7.86 4.45
N LEU A 148 -2.31 7.74 5.08
CA LEU A 148 -1.95 6.55 5.83
C LEU A 148 -1.40 6.99 7.17
N ASP A 149 -2.13 6.70 8.24
CA ASP A 149 -1.62 6.90 9.59
C ASP A 149 -0.60 5.82 9.94
N LEU A 150 0.64 6.07 9.54
CA LEU A 150 1.76 5.16 9.78
C LEU A 150 2.04 4.90 11.27
N THR A 151 1.49 5.70 12.18
CA THR A 151 1.71 5.49 13.62
C THR A 151 0.79 4.42 14.22
N THR A 152 -0.33 4.13 13.57
CA THR A 152 -1.33 3.18 14.05
C THR A 152 -1.45 1.94 13.16
N VAL A 153 -1.23 2.09 11.84
CA VAL A 153 -1.43 1.01 10.86
C VAL A 153 -0.18 0.19 10.55
N SER A 154 0.99 0.58 11.09
CA SER A 154 2.28 -0.05 10.77
C SER A 154 2.87 -0.79 11.96
N SER A 155 3.33 -2.03 11.74
CA SER A 155 4.24 -2.70 12.70
C SER A 155 5.61 -2.01 12.81
N THR A 156 5.86 -1.01 11.96
CA THR A 156 7.09 -0.24 11.93
C THR A 156 7.00 0.90 12.94
N VAL A 157 7.94 0.96 13.88
CA VAL A 157 8.00 2.06 14.85
C VAL A 157 8.35 3.35 14.11
N VAL A 158 7.38 4.24 14.00
CA VAL A 158 7.57 5.60 13.45
C VAL A 158 7.76 6.58 14.59
N GLN A 159 8.85 7.36 14.51
CA GLN A 159 9.18 8.41 15.45
C GLN A 159 8.93 9.77 14.79
N ALA A 160 7.85 10.43 15.20
CA ALA A 160 7.52 11.79 14.81
C ALA A 160 7.53 12.66 16.07
N PRO A 161 8.48 13.59 16.25
CA PRO A 161 8.45 14.52 17.38
C PRO A 161 7.30 15.51 17.19
N ASP A 162 6.46 15.79 18.20
CA ASP A 162 5.35 16.77 18.05
C ASP A 162 5.85 18.20 17.72
N VAL A 163 7.08 18.51 18.15
CA VAL A 163 7.74 19.79 17.97
C VAL A 163 9.18 19.54 17.54
N LEU A 164 9.62 20.23 16.49
CA LEU A 164 10.99 20.13 15.99
C LEU A 164 12.00 20.78 16.95
N SER A 165 13.28 20.54 16.71
CA SER A 165 14.38 21.07 17.54
C SER A 165 14.38 22.59 17.70
N ASP A 166 13.78 23.32 16.76
CA ASP A 166 13.67 24.79 16.77
C ASP A 166 12.34 25.33 17.33
N GLY A 167 11.44 24.46 17.78
CA GLY A 167 10.13 24.85 18.31
C GLY A 167 9.00 24.89 17.27
N THR A 168 9.28 24.59 15.99
CA THR A 168 8.26 24.52 14.95
C THR A 168 7.33 23.33 15.20
N PRO A 169 5.99 23.49 15.10
CA PRO A 169 5.06 22.37 15.15
C PRO A 169 5.33 21.38 14.01
N ASN A 170 5.45 20.10 14.34
CA ASN A 170 5.60 19.04 13.35
C ASN A 170 4.23 18.42 13.08
N VAL A 171 3.70 18.63 11.87
CA VAL A 171 2.35 18.15 11.51
C VAL A 171 2.49 16.89 10.66
N PHE A 172 2.84 15.79 11.31
CA PHE A 172 2.89 14.45 10.71
C PHE A 172 1.50 13.76 10.80
N ASN A 173 1.21 12.79 9.92
CA ASN A 173 -0.04 12.00 9.83
C ASN A 173 -1.33 12.66 9.30
N LEU A 174 -1.34 13.93 8.87
CA LEU A 174 -2.58 14.55 8.36
C LEU A 174 -2.80 14.39 6.85
N HIS A 175 -1.77 14.01 6.10
CA HIS A 175 -1.78 14.06 4.63
C HIS A 175 -0.95 12.92 4.04
N TYR A 176 -0.12 13.22 3.03
CA TYR A 176 0.61 12.22 2.29
C TYR A 176 2.00 12.04 2.86
N SER A 177 2.31 10.81 3.27
CA SER A 177 3.67 10.45 3.69
C SER A 177 4.42 9.81 2.53
N ALA A 178 5.65 10.25 2.28
CA ALA A 178 6.50 9.69 1.23
C ALA A 178 7.96 9.55 1.67
N VAL A 179 8.63 8.56 1.08
CA VAL A 179 10.08 8.40 1.09
C VAL A 179 10.64 9.03 -0.18
N LEU A 180 11.73 9.80 -0.07
CA LEU A 180 12.41 10.34 -1.24
C LEU A 180 13.49 9.37 -1.74
N TYR A 181 13.55 9.15 -3.04
CA TYR A 181 14.65 8.44 -3.68
C TYR A 181 15.33 9.35 -4.69
N GLY A 182 16.66 9.44 -4.61
CA GLY A 182 17.47 10.13 -5.62
C GLY A 182 18.06 9.12 -6.58
N GLY A 183 18.08 9.46 -7.87
CA GLY A 183 18.68 8.57 -8.86
C GLY A 183 17.80 7.40 -9.27
N VAL A 184 16.51 7.42 -8.94
CA VAL A 184 15.58 6.30 -9.16
C VAL A 184 14.46 6.74 -10.07
N ASN A 185 14.08 5.86 -11.00
CA ASN A 185 12.87 5.95 -11.79
C ASN A 185 12.08 4.65 -11.68
N VAL A 186 10.76 4.74 -11.59
CA VAL A 186 9.86 3.58 -11.57
C VAL A 186 8.86 3.73 -12.72
N SER A 187 8.78 2.73 -13.59
CA SER A 187 7.81 2.71 -14.70
C SER A 187 6.38 2.49 -14.20
N GLN A 188 5.40 2.68 -15.09
CA GLN A 188 4.01 2.32 -14.80
C GLN A 188 3.83 0.82 -14.49
N THR A 189 4.68 -0.04 -15.04
CA THR A 189 4.67 -1.49 -14.80
C THR A 189 5.51 -1.91 -13.58
N GLY A 190 5.99 -0.96 -12.78
CA GLY A 190 6.78 -1.24 -11.58
C GLY A 190 8.26 -1.54 -11.81
N VAL A 191 8.79 -1.31 -13.02
CA VAL A 191 10.22 -1.51 -13.30
C VAL A 191 11.04 -0.39 -12.67
N VAL A 192 11.96 -0.75 -11.77
CA VAL A 192 12.87 0.16 -11.09
C VAL A 192 14.17 0.27 -11.87
N SER A 193 14.58 1.50 -12.16
CA SER A 193 15.78 1.78 -12.95
C SER A 193 16.56 2.99 -12.40
N GLU A 194 17.85 3.06 -12.74
CA GLU A 194 18.67 4.22 -12.39
C GLU A 194 18.32 5.40 -13.31
N ASN A 195 18.05 6.55 -12.70
CA ASN A 195 17.94 7.84 -13.38
C ASN A 195 18.49 8.94 -12.48
N LEU A 196 19.78 9.25 -12.62
CA LEU A 196 20.52 10.22 -11.81
C LEU A 196 19.94 11.65 -11.85
N ASP A 197 19.10 11.95 -12.85
CA ASP A 197 18.47 13.25 -12.99
C ASP A 197 17.06 13.31 -12.39
N SER A 198 16.58 12.22 -11.80
CA SER A 198 15.27 12.15 -11.20
C SER A 198 15.32 12.06 -9.67
N ILE A 199 14.35 12.72 -9.04
CA ILE A 199 13.94 12.45 -7.67
C ILE A 199 12.56 11.82 -7.75
N TYR A 200 12.41 10.67 -7.10
CA TYR A 200 11.18 9.91 -7.00
C TYR A 200 10.58 10.04 -5.60
N LEU A 201 9.27 10.21 -5.51
CA LEU A 201 8.50 10.21 -4.28
C LEU A 201 7.78 8.87 -4.13
N GLY A 202 8.28 8.02 -3.24
CA GLY A 202 7.64 6.76 -2.89
C GLY A 202 6.62 6.96 -1.78
N CYS A 203 5.35 7.12 -2.14
CA CYS A 203 4.24 7.12 -1.19
C CYS A 203 4.34 5.97 -0.20
N ALA A 204 4.18 6.25 1.09
CA ALA A 204 4.13 5.22 2.11
C ALA A 204 2.86 4.35 2.01
N SER A 205 1.81 4.86 1.35
CA SER A 205 0.67 4.06 0.90
C SER A 205 0.94 3.30 -0.41
N GLY A 206 1.93 3.67 -1.22
CA GLY A 206 2.30 2.91 -2.43
C GLY A 206 3.28 1.77 -2.15
N SER A 207 3.31 0.75 -3.01
CA SER A 207 4.22 -0.39 -2.86
C SER A 207 5.71 0.01 -2.79
N VAL A 208 6.13 1.01 -3.56
CA VAL A 208 7.53 1.46 -3.61
C VAL A 208 7.95 2.16 -2.31
N GLY A 209 7.10 2.96 -1.67
CA GLY A 209 7.42 3.57 -0.38
C GLY A 209 7.37 2.53 0.75
N LYS A 210 6.42 1.60 0.72
CA LYS A 210 6.36 0.47 1.65
C LYS A 210 7.57 -0.44 1.56
N ALA A 211 8.11 -0.67 0.37
CA ALA A 211 9.33 -1.45 0.21
C ALA A 211 10.49 -0.87 1.03
N ALA A 212 10.63 0.45 1.11
CA ALA A 212 11.58 1.07 2.04
C ALA A 212 11.26 0.75 3.50
N LEU A 213 9.99 0.84 3.90
CA LEU A 213 9.53 0.50 5.26
C LEU A 213 9.79 -0.97 5.63
N TRP A 214 9.76 -1.87 4.65
CA TRP A 214 10.12 -3.29 4.82
C TRP A 214 11.62 -3.54 4.97
N GLY A 215 12.46 -2.51 4.76
CA GLY A 215 13.91 -2.63 4.84
C GLY A 215 14.62 -2.61 3.49
N TYR A 216 13.90 -2.32 2.40
CA TYR A 216 14.40 -2.33 1.03
C TYR A 216 14.41 -0.95 0.33
N PRO A 217 14.91 0.14 0.94
CA PRO A 217 15.07 1.40 0.20
C PRO A 217 16.14 1.29 -0.90
N ALA A 218 16.13 2.23 -1.85
CA ALA A 218 17.04 2.25 -3.01
C ALA A 218 18.55 2.38 -2.71
N HIS A 219 18.96 2.41 -1.45
CA HIS A 219 20.33 2.64 -0.99
C HIS A 219 20.82 1.58 0.02
N ILE A 220 20.16 0.42 0.06
CA ILE A 220 20.63 -0.73 0.86
C ILE A 220 21.88 -1.39 0.26
N PRO A 221 22.68 -2.10 1.07
CA PRO A 221 23.76 -2.92 0.54
C PRO A 221 23.25 -3.99 -0.42
N ALA A 222 24.02 -4.21 -1.48
CA ALA A 222 23.82 -5.33 -2.41
C ALA A 222 23.76 -6.66 -1.66
N TYR A 223 22.96 -7.59 -2.17
CA TYR A 223 22.72 -8.88 -1.55
C TYR A 223 22.76 -10.00 -2.58
N ASN A 224 23.65 -10.97 -2.39
CA ASN A 224 23.75 -12.15 -3.26
C ASN A 224 23.76 -11.82 -4.78
N GLY A 225 24.44 -10.73 -5.17
CA GLY A 225 24.51 -10.27 -6.55
C GLY A 225 23.40 -9.30 -6.98
N LEU A 226 22.36 -9.12 -6.17
CA LEU A 226 21.29 -8.14 -6.40
C LEU A 226 21.74 -6.74 -5.96
N SER A 227 21.52 -5.75 -6.82
CA SER A 227 21.70 -4.34 -6.49
C SER A 227 20.64 -3.86 -5.48
N SER A 228 20.75 -2.61 -5.02
CA SER A 228 19.71 -2.01 -4.19
C SER A 228 18.41 -1.77 -4.98
N LEU A 229 18.51 -1.51 -6.28
CA LEU A 229 17.35 -1.30 -7.15
C LEU A 229 16.62 -2.61 -7.44
N ASP A 230 17.37 -3.70 -7.68
CA ASP A 230 16.79 -5.05 -7.86
C ASP A 230 16.01 -5.49 -6.62
N GLN A 231 16.59 -5.24 -5.44
CA GLN A 231 15.95 -5.53 -4.16
C GLN A 231 14.72 -4.64 -3.91
N LEU A 232 14.76 -3.36 -4.29
CA LEU A 232 13.61 -2.45 -4.21
C LEU A 232 12.48 -2.93 -5.14
N GLN A 233 12.80 -3.30 -6.38
CA GLN A 233 11.83 -3.82 -7.35
C GLN A 233 11.18 -5.11 -6.86
N GLY A 234 11.98 -6.09 -6.46
CA GLY A 234 11.49 -7.36 -5.93
C GLY A 234 10.58 -7.16 -4.73
N ALA A 235 10.96 -6.29 -3.79
CA ALA A 235 10.13 -5.98 -2.63
C ALA A 235 8.83 -5.25 -3.00
N SER A 236 8.86 -4.29 -3.94
CA SER A 236 7.62 -3.63 -4.40
C SER A 236 6.67 -4.60 -5.10
N ARG A 237 7.20 -5.49 -5.95
CA ARG A 237 6.39 -6.52 -6.62
C ARG A 237 5.81 -7.52 -5.62
N ALA A 238 6.60 -7.90 -4.61
CA ALA A 238 6.13 -8.78 -3.54
C ALA A 238 5.00 -8.16 -2.71
N ILE A 239 5.02 -6.84 -2.50
CA ILE A 239 3.92 -6.13 -1.82
C ILE A 239 2.64 -6.23 -2.64
N MET A 240 2.69 -5.93 -3.94
CA MET A 240 1.54 -5.98 -4.84
C MET A 240 1.05 -7.38 -5.19
N ALA A 241 1.84 -8.41 -4.89
CA ALA A 241 1.70 -9.74 -5.49
C ALA A 241 1.74 -9.72 -7.03
N ASP A 242 2.61 -8.90 -7.62
CA ASP A 242 2.83 -8.86 -9.07
C ASP A 242 3.66 -10.07 -9.54
N TYR A 243 2.98 -11.21 -9.63
CA TYR A 243 3.60 -12.50 -9.92
C TYR A 243 4.26 -12.52 -11.30
N CYS A 244 3.64 -11.89 -12.30
CA CYS A 244 4.08 -11.91 -13.69
C CYS A 244 5.08 -10.79 -14.04
N ALA A 245 5.39 -9.90 -13.11
CA ALA A 245 6.26 -8.73 -13.33
C ALA A 245 5.76 -7.76 -14.41
N ASP A 246 4.44 -7.74 -14.65
CA ASP A 246 3.81 -6.89 -15.66
C ASP A 246 3.19 -5.62 -15.07
N GLY A 247 3.24 -5.49 -13.74
CA GLY A 247 2.64 -4.39 -12.98
C GLY A 247 1.19 -4.66 -12.54
N THR A 248 0.63 -5.83 -12.84
CA THR A 248 -0.69 -6.21 -12.35
C THR A 248 -0.61 -6.56 -10.86
N ALA A 249 -1.33 -5.80 -10.04
CA ALA A 249 -1.46 -6.11 -8.63
C ALA A 249 -2.46 -7.27 -8.42
N HIS A 250 -2.07 -8.21 -7.57
CA HIS A 250 -2.90 -9.32 -7.11
C HIS A 250 -3.01 -9.34 -5.59
N THR A 251 -3.11 -8.18 -4.95
CA THR A 251 -3.34 -8.09 -3.50
C THR A 251 -4.39 -7.04 -3.17
N GLN A 252 -5.23 -7.29 -2.17
CA GLN A 252 -6.20 -6.31 -1.67
C GLN A 252 -5.58 -5.39 -0.61
N ASN A 253 -6.24 -4.27 -0.37
CA ASN A 253 -5.92 -3.38 0.75
C ASN A 253 -6.20 -4.09 2.08
N GLY A 254 -5.43 -3.78 3.11
CA GLY A 254 -5.50 -4.49 4.40
C GLY A 254 -4.93 -5.92 4.43
N THR A 255 -4.56 -6.55 3.30
CA THR A 255 -4.00 -7.92 3.31
C THR A 255 -2.74 -8.01 4.17
N VAL A 256 -2.82 -8.85 5.20
CA VAL A 256 -1.72 -9.04 6.15
C VAL A 256 -0.74 -10.09 5.64
N LEU A 257 0.53 -9.71 5.55
CA LEU A 257 1.57 -10.58 5.03
C LEU A 257 2.56 -11.00 6.10
N GLN A 258 2.86 -12.29 6.09
CA GLN A 258 4.06 -12.82 6.72
C GLN A 258 5.17 -12.85 5.68
N ILE A 259 6.33 -12.31 6.08
CA ILE A 259 7.49 -12.20 5.22
C ILE A 259 8.62 -12.99 5.85
N ARG A 260 9.27 -13.79 5.02
CA ARG A 260 10.54 -14.40 5.34
C ARG A 260 11.57 -13.93 4.33
N ASP A 261 12.66 -13.37 4.82
CA ASP A 261 13.71 -12.79 3.99
C ASP A 261 15.06 -12.80 4.75
N ARG A 262 16.02 -12.00 4.27
CA ARG A 262 17.33 -11.89 4.91
C ARG A 262 17.35 -11.20 6.29
N PHE A 263 16.32 -10.43 6.61
CA PHE A 263 16.17 -9.74 7.88
C PHE A 263 15.29 -10.54 8.86
N ARG A 264 14.38 -11.36 8.31
CA ARG A 264 13.36 -12.15 9.00
C ARG A 264 13.48 -13.60 8.56
N GLY A 265 14.37 -14.34 9.20
CA GLY A 265 14.74 -15.70 8.76
C GLY A 265 13.67 -16.78 8.93
N ALA A 266 12.52 -16.47 9.54
CA ALA A 266 11.41 -17.41 9.77
C ALA A 266 10.05 -16.70 9.77
N PHE A 267 9.02 -17.42 9.35
CA PHE A 267 7.61 -17.02 9.55
C PHE A 267 7.21 -17.18 11.01
N ALA A 268 6.21 -16.42 11.46
CA ALA A 268 5.52 -16.68 12.73
C ALA A 268 4.71 -17.99 12.59
N ASP A 269 4.65 -18.80 13.66
CA ASP A 269 4.14 -20.19 13.71
C ASP A 269 3.12 -20.56 12.61
N PRO A 270 3.51 -21.38 11.59
CA PRO A 270 2.60 -21.73 10.50
C PRO A 270 2.34 -23.24 10.32
N THR A 271 1.11 -23.57 9.90
CA THR A 271 0.75 -24.84 9.21
C THR A 271 0.59 -24.67 7.69
N GLU A 272 0.57 -23.44 7.17
CA GLU A 272 0.30 -23.11 5.76
C GLU A 272 1.55 -23.07 4.87
N ALA A 273 1.35 -23.16 3.56
CA ALA A 273 2.41 -23.12 2.56
C ALA A 273 2.96 -21.69 2.34
N THR A 274 4.12 -21.58 1.69
CA THR A 274 4.56 -20.30 1.11
C THR A 274 3.66 -19.99 -0.07
N GLU A 275 3.09 -18.79 -0.08
CA GLU A 275 2.34 -18.25 -1.22
C GLU A 275 3.28 -18.02 -2.41
N ALA A 276 4.31 -17.19 -2.25
CA ALA A 276 5.18 -16.81 -3.37
C ALA A 276 6.64 -16.63 -2.95
N VAL A 277 7.53 -16.78 -3.93
CA VAL A 277 8.98 -16.57 -3.78
C VAL A 277 9.45 -15.55 -4.79
N TRP A 278 10.08 -14.50 -4.29
CA TRP A 278 10.36 -13.28 -5.03
C TRP A 278 11.85 -13.14 -5.30
N GLY A 279 12.15 -12.92 -6.58
CA GLY A 279 13.45 -12.48 -7.08
C GLY A 279 13.48 -10.98 -7.34
N ASP A 280 14.33 -10.57 -8.28
CA ASP A 280 14.45 -9.18 -8.74
C ASP A 280 13.31 -8.74 -9.65
N ASP A 281 12.77 -9.64 -10.48
CA ASP A 281 11.75 -9.31 -11.47
C ASP A 281 10.54 -10.27 -11.44
N GLY A 282 9.78 -10.20 -10.35
CA GLY A 282 8.56 -10.97 -10.15
C GLY A 282 8.76 -12.22 -9.30
N SER A 283 7.78 -13.12 -9.38
CA SER A 283 7.80 -14.33 -8.58
C SER A 283 8.44 -15.49 -9.35
N SER A 284 9.27 -16.28 -8.68
CA SER A 284 9.83 -17.55 -9.19
C SER A 284 8.83 -18.71 -9.06
N CYS A 285 7.88 -18.59 -8.12
CA CYS A 285 6.84 -19.59 -7.92
C CYS A 285 5.62 -19.02 -7.21
N VAL A 286 4.48 -19.67 -7.39
CA VAL A 286 3.27 -19.38 -6.62
C VAL A 286 2.62 -20.70 -6.18
N VAL A 287 2.31 -20.81 -4.90
CA VAL A 287 1.44 -21.86 -4.34
C VAL A 287 0.21 -21.13 -3.85
N ILE A 288 -0.94 -21.57 -4.35
CA ILE A 288 -2.17 -20.80 -4.32
C ILE A 288 -2.67 -20.65 -2.88
N ASP A 289 -2.59 -19.43 -2.38
CA ASP A 289 -3.44 -18.80 -1.37
C ASP A 289 -3.60 -17.35 -1.86
N GLU A 290 -4.68 -17.03 -2.58
CA GLU A 290 -4.82 -15.74 -3.27
C GLU A 290 -4.92 -14.58 -2.27
N ARG A 291 -4.27 -13.45 -2.57
CA ARG A 291 -4.47 -12.21 -1.82
C ARG A 291 -5.65 -11.37 -2.34
N VAL A 292 -6.31 -11.81 -3.41
CA VAL A 292 -7.54 -11.25 -4.00
C VAL A 292 -8.34 -12.40 -4.62
N SER A 293 -9.62 -12.59 -4.27
CA SER A 293 -10.55 -13.39 -5.06
C SER A 293 -11.13 -12.54 -6.19
N VAL A 294 -10.55 -12.61 -7.40
CA VAL A 294 -11.09 -11.90 -8.57
C VAL A 294 -11.97 -12.84 -9.40
N PRO A 295 -13.28 -12.57 -9.59
CA PRO A 295 -14.13 -13.38 -10.45
C PRO A 295 -13.56 -13.50 -11.87
N GLY A 296 -13.23 -14.72 -12.28
CA GLY A 296 -12.70 -15.03 -13.62
C GLY A 296 -11.18 -15.00 -13.75
N MET A 297 -10.46 -14.67 -12.68
CA MET A 297 -8.99 -14.71 -12.61
C MET A 297 -8.58 -15.83 -11.64
N SER A 298 -8.64 -17.07 -12.09
CA SER A 298 -8.26 -18.23 -11.28
C SER A 298 -6.90 -18.78 -11.69
N PRO A 299 -6.07 -19.22 -10.74
CA PRO A 299 -4.82 -19.91 -10.99
C PRO A 299 -4.99 -21.09 -11.95
N PRO A 300 -3.94 -21.41 -12.72
CA PRO A 300 -2.61 -20.79 -12.69
C PRO A 300 -2.59 -19.43 -13.40
N TYR A 301 -1.93 -18.43 -12.79
CA TYR A 301 -1.60 -17.18 -13.47
C TYR A 301 -0.70 -17.50 -14.67
N ASP A 302 -1.17 -17.24 -15.88
CA ASP A 302 -0.42 -17.53 -17.11
C ASP A 302 0.62 -16.44 -17.38
N CYS A 303 1.74 -16.50 -16.66
CA CYS A 303 2.90 -15.64 -16.93
C CYS A 303 3.78 -16.22 -18.07
N GLY A 304 3.18 -16.82 -19.10
CA GLY A 304 3.91 -17.39 -20.23
C GLY A 304 4.86 -18.54 -19.86
N GLY A 305 4.56 -19.26 -18.77
CA GLY A 305 5.39 -20.34 -18.23
C GLY A 305 6.56 -19.92 -17.33
N ALA A 306 6.64 -18.64 -16.95
CA ALA A 306 7.66 -18.15 -16.02
C ALA A 306 7.48 -18.68 -14.57
N LEU A 307 6.24 -18.94 -14.16
CA LEU A 307 5.92 -19.40 -12.81
C LEU A 307 5.98 -20.92 -12.67
N THR A 308 6.59 -21.37 -11.58
CA THR A 308 6.42 -22.75 -11.10
C THR A 308 5.35 -22.82 -10.01
N VAL A 309 4.58 -23.90 -9.95
CA VAL A 309 3.53 -24.09 -8.90
C VAL A 309 4.08 -24.72 -7.61
N SER A 310 5.42 -24.78 -7.46
CA SER A 310 6.07 -25.43 -6.33
C SER A 310 7.05 -24.48 -5.68
N CYS A 311 6.56 -23.74 -4.68
CA CYS A 311 7.42 -22.96 -3.79
C CYS A 311 8.12 -23.87 -2.79
N LYS A 312 9.20 -24.50 -3.25
CA LYS A 312 10.04 -25.31 -2.38
C LYS A 312 10.75 -24.41 -1.38
N GLN A 313 10.35 -24.52 -0.11
CA GLN A 313 11.06 -23.93 1.01
C GLN A 313 12.20 -24.89 1.43
N ARG A 314 13.47 -24.55 1.21
CA ARG A 314 14.54 -25.09 2.09
C ARG A 314 14.94 -24.02 3.09
N GLY A 315 15.26 -24.44 4.31
CA GLY A 315 15.55 -23.55 5.44
C GLY A 315 16.65 -22.51 5.20
N SER A 316 17.45 -22.64 4.14
CA SER A 316 18.55 -21.77 3.74
C SER A 316 18.43 -21.14 2.35
N ASP A 317 17.34 -21.39 1.60
CA ASP A 317 17.27 -20.98 0.18
C ASP A 317 17.31 -19.45 0.00
N TRP A 318 16.83 -18.68 0.98
CA TRP A 318 16.97 -17.21 1.02
C TRP A 318 18.42 -16.70 1.13
N ILE A 319 19.37 -17.57 1.48
CA ILE A 319 20.81 -17.25 1.59
C ILE A 319 21.57 -17.64 0.32
N VAL A 320 21.14 -18.70 -0.37
CA VAL A 320 21.92 -19.35 -1.45
C VAL A 320 21.24 -19.38 -2.81
N GLY A 321 19.95 -19.09 -2.89
CA GLY A 321 19.21 -18.90 -4.13
C GLY A 321 19.50 -17.51 -4.67
N SER A 322 20.03 -17.42 -5.88
CA SER A 322 19.95 -16.20 -6.69
C SER A 322 18.99 -16.54 -7.83
N PRO A 323 17.97 -15.70 -8.11
CA PRO A 323 17.72 -14.37 -7.56
C PRO A 323 16.80 -14.31 -6.31
N ASP A 324 16.24 -15.43 -5.86
CA ASP A 324 15.22 -15.46 -4.79
C ASP A 324 15.74 -14.95 -3.44
N PHE A 325 15.11 -13.91 -2.88
CA PHE A 325 15.53 -13.33 -1.60
C PHE A 325 14.38 -13.07 -0.61
N MET A 326 13.13 -13.18 -1.05
CA MET A 326 11.95 -12.95 -0.21
C MET A 326 10.87 -14.01 -0.45
N TRP A 327 10.24 -14.47 0.63
CA TRP A 327 9.14 -15.41 0.65
C TRP A 327 7.97 -14.74 1.34
N THR A 328 6.78 -14.85 0.77
CA THR A 328 5.55 -14.31 1.36
C THR A 328 4.55 -15.42 1.62
N LYS A 329 3.66 -15.15 2.57
CA LYS A 329 2.37 -15.84 2.71
C LYS A 329 1.39 -14.95 3.42
N VAL A 330 0.09 -15.16 3.20
CA VAL A 330 -0.96 -14.49 3.95
C VAL A 330 -0.86 -14.89 5.43
N SER A 331 -1.15 -13.96 6.36
CA SER A 331 -1.09 -14.22 7.80
C SER A 331 -2.41 -14.78 8.33
N PRO A 332 -2.43 -15.94 9.03
CA PRO A 332 -3.64 -16.53 9.58
C PRO A 332 -4.21 -15.78 10.81
N THR A 333 -3.42 -14.92 11.46
CA THR A 333 -3.82 -14.16 12.67
C THR A 333 -4.74 -12.96 12.41
N THR A 334 -5.37 -12.87 11.25
CA THR A 334 -6.27 -11.77 10.88
C THR A 334 -7.59 -12.30 10.32
N THR A 335 -8.19 -13.27 11.01
CA THR A 335 -9.64 -13.52 10.92
C THR A 335 -10.46 -12.54 11.77
N THR A 336 -9.82 -11.61 12.48
CA THR A 336 -10.49 -10.39 12.92
C THR A 336 -9.97 -9.27 12.03
N TYR A 337 -10.54 -9.23 10.83
CA TYR A 337 -10.54 -8.03 10.04
C TYR A 337 -11.31 -6.99 10.87
N GLU A 338 -10.70 -5.89 11.30
CA GLU A 338 -11.50 -4.70 11.61
C GLU A 338 -11.91 -4.10 10.27
N GLU A 339 -12.92 -4.73 9.70
CA GLU A 339 -13.89 -4.19 8.76
C GLU A 339 -14.32 -2.77 9.12
N GLN A 340 -13.75 -1.73 8.52
CA GLN A 340 -14.59 -0.60 8.15
C GLN A 340 -15.49 -1.09 7.02
N ASN A 341 -16.61 -1.73 7.35
CA ASN A 341 -17.62 -2.00 6.35
C ASN A 341 -18.17 -0.66 5.86
N ALA A 342 -18.67 -0.63 4.64
CA ALA A 342 -19.13 0.60 3.99
C ALA A 342 -20.45 1.17 4.61
N CYS A 343 -20.82 0.69 5.80
CA CYS A 343 -22.00 1.02 6.59
C CYS A 343 -21.66 1.41 8.04
N ASP A 344 -20.38 1.51 8.42
CA ASP A 344 -19.93 1.88 9.78
C ASP A 344 -19.96 3.39 10.06
N ALA A 345 -20.29 4.19 9.05
CA ALA A 345 -20.42 5.64 9.16
C ALA A 345 -21.86 6.08 8.91
N SER A 346 -22.36 6.97 9.77
CA SER A 346 -23.66 7.61 9.54
C SER A 346 -23.63 8.50 8.29
N SER A 347 -24.71 8.49 7.52
CA SER A 347 -25.01 9.34 6.38
C SER A 347 -26.30 10.16 6.59
N LEU A 348 -26.46 11.20 5.78
CA LEU A 348 -27.71 11.94 5.64
C LEU A 348 -28.63 11.34 4.57
N THR A 349 -28.14 10.36 3.81
CA THR A 349 -28.92 9.63 2.81
C THR A 349 -29.41 8.30 3.37
N PRO A 350 -30.56 7.78 2.90
CA PRO A 350 -30.97 6.41 3.20
C PRO A 350 -30.01 5.39 2.60
N GLY A 351 -29.91 4.23 3.24
CA GLY A 351 -29.06 3.12 2.81
C GLY A 351 -27.57 3.34 3.06
N CYS A 352 -26.80 2.31 2.79
CA CYS A 352 -25.34 2.36 2.87
C CYS A 352 -24.72 1.72 1.62
N SER A 353 -23.40 1.75 1.53
CA SER A 353 -22.69 1.29 0.33
C SER A 353 -22.65 -0.24 0.19
N ASP A 354 -23.03 -0.97 1.24
CA ASP A 354 -23.13 -2.42 1.24
C ASP A 354 -24.61 -2.86 1.14
N PRO A 355 -25.06 -3.36 -0.02
CA PRO A 355 -26.45 -3.74 -0.24
C PRO A 355 -26.89 -4.97 0.58
N GLY A 356 -25.94 -5.79 1.06
CA GLY A 356 -26.22 -6.95 1.90
C GLY A 356 -26.50 -6.55 3.34
N ILE A 357 -25.61 -5.74 3.93
CA ILE A 357 -25.80 -5.15 5.26
C ILE A 357 -27.03 -4.23 5.26
N GLU A 358 -27.19 -3.40 4.22
CA GLU A 358 -28.38 -2.57 4.05
C GLU A 358 -29.64 -3.43 4.07
N ALA A 359 -29.72 -4.52 3.31
CA ALA A 359 -30.90 -5.37 3.27
C ALA A 359 -31.25 -5.99 4.64
N ILE A 360 -30.25 -6.38 5.43
CA ILE A 360 -30.42 -6.94 6.77
C ILE A 360 -30.94 -5.87 7.74
N VAL A 361 -30.24 -4.75 7.86
CA VAL A 361 -30.63 -3.66 8.75
C VAL A 361 -32.00 -3.11 8.34
N CYS A 362 -32.26 -2.98 7.05
CA CYS A 362 -33.51 -2.43 6.54
C CYS A 362 -34.71 -3.38 6.63
N ALA A 363 -34.46 -4.68 6.78
CA ALA A 363 -35.51 -5.64 7.12
C ALA A 363 -35.99 -5.48 8.57
N GLU A 364 -35.09 -5.03 9.46
CA GLU A 364 -35.38 -4.80 10.88
C GLU A 364 -35.82 -3.35 11.16
N ASP A 365 -35.06 -2.35 10.68
CA ASP A 365 -35.41 -0.93 10.73
C ASP A 365 -35.51 -0.30 9.33
N SER A 366 -36.75 -0.18 8.85
CA SER A 366 -37.07 0.50 7.59
C SER A 366 -36.63 1.98 7.54
N TYR A 367 -36.41 2.63 8.69
CA TYR A 367 -35.92 4.01 8.74
C TYR A 367 -34.56 4.13 8.04
N CYS A 368 -33.71 3.11 8.16
CA CYS A 368 -32.38 3.08 7.58
C CYS A 368 -32.39 3.13 6.05
N CYS A 369 -33.36 2.50 5.36
CA CYS A 369 -33.50 2.57 3.89
C CYS A 369 -34.46 3.66 3.38
N THR A 370 -35.36 4.20 4.21
CA THR A 370 -36.34 5.20 3.72
C THR A 370 -36.01 6.63 4.11
N ASN A 371 -35.25 6.82 5.18
CA ASN A 371 -35.04 8.14 5.78
C ASN A 371 -33.58 8.54 5.81
N ARG A 372 -32.73 7.76 6.48
CA ARG A 372 -31.29 8.02 6.61
C ARG A 372 -30.58 6.85 7.28
N TRP A 373 -29.30 6.68 6.96
CA TRP A 373 -28.39 5.79 7.69
C TRP A 373 -27.76 6.53 8.87
N ASP A 374 -28.30 6.49 10.08
CA ASP A 374 -27.74 7.24 11.23
C ASP A 374 -26.98 6.36 12.24
N GLU A 375 -26.57 6.93 13.39
CA GLU A 375 -25.83 6.19 14.42
C GLU A 375 -26.62 5.00 14.98
N VAL A 376 -27.95 5.01 14.87
CA VAL A 376 -28.79 3.86 15.24
C VAL A 376 -28.62 2.76 14.18
N CYS A 377 -28.73 3.10 12.89
CA CYS A 377 -28.48 2.16 11.80
C CYS A 377 -27.07 1.53 11.89
N VAL A 378 -26.05 2.34 12.19
CA VAL A 378 -24.67 1.85 12.43
C VAL A 378 -24.61 0.91 13.64
N GLY A 379 -25.33 1.23 14.72
CA GLY A 379 -25.43 0.34 15.89
C GLY A 379 -26.15 -0.98 15.59
N GLU A 380 -27.12 -0.95 14.69
CA GLU A 380 -27.91 -2.10 14.24
C GLU A 380 -27.14 -3.02 13.29
N VAL A 381 -26.15 -2.51 12.54
CA VAL A 381 -25.16 -3.35 11.82
C VAL A 381 -24.51 -4.34 12.79
N ALA A 382 -24.13 -3.86 13.97
CA ALA A 382 -23.58 -4.70 15.02
C ALA A 382 -24.65 -5.60 15.68
N GLU A 383 -25.92 -5.21 15.72
CA GLU A 383 -26.95 -6.00 16.39
C GLU A 383 -27.47 -7.17 15.53
N PHE A 384 -27.54 -6.98 14.21
CA PHE A 384 -28.23 -7.90 13.29
C PHE A 384 -27.30 -8.68 12.33
N GLY A 385 -25.98 -8.62 12.55
CA GLY A 385 -25.04 -9.56 11.91
C GLY A 385 -25.46 -11.02 12.14
N ALA A 386 -25.20 -11.88 11.15
CA ALA A 386 -25.62 -13.29 11.13
C ALA A 386 -25.45 -13.98 12.50
N GLU A 387 -26.45 -14.75 12.93
CA GLU A 387 -26.42 -15.42 14.24
C GLU A 387 -25.23 -16.40 14.34
N GLY A 388 -24.15 -15.92 14.96
CA GLY A 388 -23.22 -16.67 15.80
C GLY A 388 -22.32 -17.72 15.13
N ASP A 389 -21.03 -17.42 15.05
CA ASP A 389 -19.85 -18.31 15.02
C ASP A 389 -19.75 -19.44 13.97
N ALA A 390 -20.84 -19.91 13.37
CA ALA A 390 -20.87 -21.14 12.56
C ALA A 390 -20.42 -20.89 11.11
N CYS A 391 -20.73 -19.71 10.57
CA CYS A 391 -20.35 -19.32 9.21
C CYS A 391 -19.05 -18.54 9.12
N CYS A 392 -18.59 -18.01 10.24
CA CYS A 392 -17.42 -17.15 10.33
C CYS A 392 -16.15 -17.92 10.73
N SER A 393 -16.21 -19.24 10.63
CA SER A 393 -15.09 -20.12 10.88
C SER A 393 -15.22 -21.36 10.02
N ALA A 394 -14.08 -21.86 9.55
CA ALA A 394 -14.01 -23.14 8.87
C ALA A 394 -14.60 -24.24 9.76
N ASN A 395 -15.56 -24.99 9.24
CA ASN A 395 -16.22 -26.05 10.00
C ASN A 395 -16.04 -27.44 9.36
N GLY A 396 -15.49 -27.53 8.14
CA GLY A 396 -15.18 -28.81 7.52
C GLY A 396 -16.36 -29.49 6.81
N THR A 397 -17.53 -28.83 6.73
CA THR A 397 -18.77 -29.39 6.18
C THR A 397 -19.30 -28.55 5.02
N PRO A 398 -20.07 -29.07 4.04
CA PRO A 398 -20.54 -28.32 2.87
C PRO A 398 -21.61 -27.23 3.14
N ASP A 399 -21.64 -26.65 4.34
CA ASP A 399 -22.50 -25.55 4.71
C ASP A 399 -22.01 -24.93 6.02
N CYS A 400 -22.64 -23.82 6.40
CA CYS A 400 -22.26 -23.03 7.55
C CYS A 400 -23.27 -23.09 8.69
N GLY A 401 -24.32 -23.90 8.54
CA GLY A 401 -25.47 -23.95 9.44
C GLY A 401 -26.51 -22.84 9.22
N ASP A 402 -26.14 -21.71 8.61
CA ASP A 402 -27.07 -20.66 8.18
C ASP A 402 -27.41 -20.81 6.69
N VAL A 403 -28.67 -21.09 6.37
CA VAL A 403 -29.13 -21.36 5.00
C VAL A 403 -29.05 -20.10 4.11
N GLY A 404 -29.24 -18.90 4.68
CA GLY A 404 -29.16 -17.65 3.94
C GLY A 404 -27.73 -17.32 3.55
N VAL A 405 -26.82 -17.34 4.52
CA VAL A 405 -25.38 -17.12 4.30
C VAL A 405 -24.80 -18.20 3.39
N THR A 406 -25.14 -19.48 3.64
CA THR A 406 -24.69 -20.61 2.82
C THR A 406 -25.14 -20.47 1.37
N SER A 407 -26.38 -20.04 1.12
CA SER A 407 -26.88 -19.83 -0.26
C SER A 407 -26.20 -18.64 -0.93
N CYS A 408 -26.03 -17.54 -0.21
CA CYS A 408 -25.45 -16.31 -0.75
C CYS A 408 -23.97 -16.52 -1.14
N VAL A 409 -23.17 -17.08 -0.23
CA VAL A 409 -21.77 -17.46 -0.52
C VAL A 409 -21.74 -18.53 -1.62
N GLY A 410 -22.61 -19.53 -1.54
CA GLY A 410 -22.69 -20.63 -2.50
C GLY A 410 -23.05 -20.24 -3.94
N ASP A 411 -23.74 -19.12 -4.13
CA ASP A 411 -24.07 -18.57 -5.45
C ASP A 411 -22.83 -18.01 -6.16
N VAL A 412 -21.80 -17.63 -5.40
CA VAL A 412 -20.51 -17.12 -5.90
C VAL A 412 -19.42 -18.20 -5.85
N ASP A 413 -19.31 -18.92 -4.73
CA ASP A 413 -18.43 -20.06 -4.55
C ASP A 413 -19.20 -21.39 -4.29
N PRO A 414 -19.47 -22.18 -5.35
CA PRO A 414 -20.10 -23.49 -5.21
C PRO A 414 -19.27 -24.51 -4.40
N TYR A 415 -17.99 -24.25 -4.13
CA TYR A 415 -17.17 -25.11 -3.27
C TYR A 415 -17.69 -25.11 -1.82
N CYS A 416 -18.12 -23.96 -1.33
CA CYS A 416 -18.64 -23.76 0.02
C CYS A 416 -19.92 -24.52 0.32
N THR A 417 -20.72 -24.80 -0.72
CA THR A 417 -21.97 -25.56 -0.61
C THR A 417 -21.87 -27.01 -1.10
N GLY A 418 -20.88 -27.30 -1.95
CA GLY A 418 -20.72 -28.61 -2.59
C GLY A 418 -19.66 -29.49 -1.95
N THR A 419 -18.66 -28.90 -1.27
CA THR A 419 -17.46 -29.61 -0.82
C THR A 419 -17.16 -29.37 0.65
N ASN A 420 -16.90 -28.12 1.04
CA ASN A 420 -16.43 -27.80 2.37
C ASN A 420 -16.54 -26.29 2.66
N TRP A 421 -17.04 -25.95 3.84
CA TRP A 421 -16.96 -24.64 4.46
C TRP A 421 -15.62 -24.48 5.16
N ASP A 422 -14.62 -24.01 4.41
CA ASP A 422 -13.31 -23.70 4.92
C ASP A 422 -13.15 -22.21 5.26
N SER A 423 -11.93 -21.76 5.49
CA SER A 423 -11.67 -20.36 5.86
C SER A 423 -12.02 -19.37 4.76
N TYR A 424 -12.05 -19.79 3.49
CA TYR A 424 -12.45 -18.93 2.38
C TYR A 424 -13.95 -18.70 2.38
N CYS A 425 -14.74 -19.76 2.56
CA CYS A 425 -16.18 -19.66 2.72
C CYS A 425 -16.59 -18.73 3.87
N ALA A 426 -15.80 -18.74 4.96
CA ALA A 426 -15.98 -17.83 6.08
C ALA A 426 -15.60 -16.37 5.77
N LEU A 427 -14.55 -16.13 4.98
CA LEU A 427 -14.16 -14.79 4.54
C LEU A 427 -15.16 -14.21 3.52
N GLU A 428 -15.73 -15.06 2.67
CA GLU A 428 -16.73 -14.67 1.66
C GLU A 428 -18.05 -14.21 2.28
N VAL A 429 -18.34 -14.60 3.53
CA VAL A 429 -19.53 -14.12 4.26
C VAL A 429 -19.57 -12.60 4.28
N GLU A 430 -18.48 -11.96 4.69
CA GLU A 430 -18.41 -10.49 4.76
C GLU A 430 -18.11 -9.89 3.38
N HIS A 431 -17.18 -10.49 2.64
CA HIS A 431 -16.72 -9.95 1.36
C HIS A 431 -17.84 -9.84 0.30
N LEU A 432 -18.79 -10.76 0.33
CA LEU A 432 -19.93 -10.78 -0.60
C LEU A 432 -21.16 -10.07 -0.02
N GLY A 433 -21.07 -9.46 1.17
CA GLY A 433 -22.21 -8.90 1.89
C GLY A 433 -23.24 -9.97 2.30
N CYS A 434 -22.81 -11.22 2.41
CA CYS A 434 -23.68 -12.36 2.74
C CYS A 434 -23.98 -12.49 4.24
N GLY A 435 -23.19 -11.86 5.10
CA GLY A 435 -23.35 -11.82 6.56
C GLY A 435 -22.23 -11.00 7.23
N LEU A 436 -22.16 -11.03 8.56
CA LEU A 436 -21.14 -10.34 9.36
C LEU A 436 -20.47 -11.32 10.32
N CYS A 437 -19.15 -11.26 10.41
CA CYS A 437 -18.31 -12.11 11.23
C CYS A 437 -17.71 -11.36 12.42
N ARG A 438 -17.60 -12.05 13.56
CA ARG A 438 -17.25 -11.45 14.86
C ARG A 438 -16.15 -12.21 15.57
#